data_AF-A0A4V1UFA1-F1
#
_entry.id   AF-A0A4V1UFA1-F1
#
_cell.length_a   1.000
_cell.length_b   1.000
_cell.length_c   1.000
_cell.angle_alpha   90.00
_cell.angle_beta   90.00
_cell.angle_gamma   90.00
#
_symmetry.space_group_name_H-M   'P 1'
#
loop_
_entity.id
_entity.type
_entity.pdbx_description
1 polymer ?
#
loop_
_entity_poly.entity_id
_entity_poly.type
_entity_poly.pdbx_seq_one_letter_code
_entity_poly.pdbx_strand_id
1 'polypeptide(L)'
;PIGSGMLWINKQKIEKIWPLLCNDKPRSTDIRKFETLGTRSFPIEQGIGEAINFHNGIGSKRKEERIRYLKNYWASRAIQIPGVKIHTSLKPAFSCAICGVSINGVTTTELDAALFNKYKIHCTNIVWENIKAVRITPHVYTSIQDVQKLVRALEEIASKKA
;
A
#
# COMPACT_ATOMS: atom_id res chain seq x y z
N PRO A 1 0.92 -14.47 4.58
CA PRO A 1 2.01 -14.90 3.67
C PRO A 1 1.64 -14.69 2.19
N ILE A 2 2.58 -14.77 1.23
CA ILE A 2 2.22 -14.68 -0.20
C ILE A 2 1.30 -15.86 -0.56
N GLY A 3 0.25 -15.60 -1.34
CA GLY A 3 -0.73 -16.62 -1.73
C GLY A 3 -1.85 -16.89 -0.71
N SER A 4 -2.00 -16.04 0.32
CA SER A 4 -3.09 -16.11 1.30
C SER A 4 -3.98 -14.87 1.26
N GLY A 5 -5.26 -15.02 1.64
CA GLY A 5 -6.25 -13.95 1.69
C GLY A 5 -7.44 -14.33 2.56
N MET A 6 -8.39 -13.41 2.74
CA MET A 6 -9.60 -13.63 3.54
C MET A 6 -10.81 -13.06 2.80
N LEU A 7 -11.90 -13.84 2.76
CA LEU A 7 -13.22 -13.40 2.34
C LEU A 7 -14.11 -13.28 3.57
N TRP A 8 -14.68 -12.10 3.78
CA TRP A 8 -15.72 -11.89 4.78
C TRP A 8 -17.05 -11.61 4.10
N ILE A 9 -18.11 -12.31 4.53
CA ILE A 9 -19.47 -12.08 4.06
C ILE A 9 -20.37 -11.94 5.29
N ASN A 10 -21.24 -10.94 5.28
CA ASN A 10 -22.27 -10.80 6.29
C ASN A 10 -23.10 -12.08 6.36
N LYS A 11 -23.28 -12.65 7.56
CA LYS A 11 -23.91 -13.96 7.79
C LYS A 11 -25.24 -14.14 7.05
N GLN A 12 -26.09 -13.10 7.03
CA GLN A 12 -27.42 -13.13 6.41
C GLN A 12 -27.39 -13.17 4.87
N LYS A 13 -26.22 -12.89 4.27
CA LYS A 13 -26.00 -12.91 2.82
C LYS A 13 -25.34 -14.20 2.33
N ILE A 14 -24.79 -15.03 3.22
CA ILE A 14 -24.00 -16.22 2.83
C ILE A 14 -24.83 -17.15 1.93
N GLU A 15 -26.04 -17.51 2.36
CA GLU A 15 -26.93 -18.42 1.62
C GLU A 15 -27.20 -17.96 0.18
N LYS A 16 -27.32 -16.64 0.00
CA LYS A 16 -27.75 -15.98 -1.23
C LYS A 16 -26.63 -15.87 -2.28
N ILE A 17 -25.37 -16.07 -1.88
CA ILE A 17 -24.20 -15.98 -2.76
C ILE A 17 -23.78 -17.39 -3.15
N TRP A 18 -23.67 -17.63 -4.45
CA TRP A 18 -23.16 -18.88 -5.00
C TRP A 18 -21.63 -18.94 -4.89
N PRO A 19 -21.05 -20.11 -4.54
CA PRO A 19 -19.61 -20.26 -4.53
C PRO A 19 -19.05 -20.27 -5.96
N LEU A 20 -17.83 -19.75 -6.13
CA LEU A 20 -17.13 -19.75 -7.41
C LEU A 20 -16.75 -21.18 -7.84
N LEU A 21 -16.36 -22.01 -6.88
CA LEU A 21 -16.00 -23.41 -7.08
C LEU A 21 -17.16 -24.30 -6.66
N CYS A 22 -17.31 -25.45 -7.33
CA CYS A 22 -18.39 -26.40 -7.03
C CYS A 22 -18.36 -26.80 -5.55
N ASN A 23 -19.53 -26.80 -4.91
CA ASN A 23 -19.71 -27.23 -3.52
C ASN A 23 -20.95 -28.13 -3.48
N ASP A 24 -20.96 -29.15 -2.62
CA ASP A 24 -22.08 -30.08 -2.45
C ASP A 24 -23.32 -29.38 -1.87
N LYS A 25 -23.12 -28.31 -1.08
CA LYS A 25 -24.17 -27.48 -0.47
C LYS A 25 -24.01 -26.01 -0.87
N PRO A 26 -24.21 -25.66 -2.15
CA PRO A 26 -23.93 -24.31 -2.66
C PRO A 26 -24.83 -23.22 -2.07
N ARG A 27 -25.99 -23.60 -1.52
CA ARG A 27 -26.91 -22.73 -0.77
C ARG A 27 -26.78 -22.88 0.75
N SER A 28 -25.68 -23.42 1.27
CA SER A 28 -25.45 -23.45 2.72
C SER A 28 -25.33 -22.03 3.29
N THR A 29 -25.69 -21.88 4.56
CA THR A 29 -25.42 -20.68 5.38
C THR A 29 -24.01 -20.67 5.98
N ASP A 30 -23.24 -21.75 5.83
CA ASP A 30 -21.84 -21.84 6.27
C ASP A 30 -20.90 -21.15 5.26
N ILE A 31 -20.07 -20.22 5.75
CA ILE A 31 -19.06 -19.50 4.95
C ILE A 31 -18.05 -20.45 4.31
N ARG A 32 -17.82 -21.62 4.91
CA ARG A 32 -16.86 -22.60 4.40
C ARG A 32 -17.24 -23.17 3.03
N LYS A 33 -18.48 -22.96 2.55
CA LYS A 33 -18.87 -23.32 1.17
C LYS A 33 -18.05 -22.61 0.09
N PHE A 34 -17.40 -21.49 0.42
CA PHE A 34 -16.50 -20.75 -0.47
C PHE A 34 -15.07 -21.30 -0.47
N GLU A 35 -14.77 -22.31 0.34
CA GLU A 35 -13.42 -22.86 0.51
C GLU A 35 -13.22 -24.24 -0.14
N THR A 36 -13.98 -24.58 -1.19
CA THR A 36 -13.71 -25.78 -2.01
C THR A 36 -12.43 -25.61 -2.87
N LEU A 37 -11.30 -25.32 -2.24
CA LEU A 37 -10.05 -24.90 -2.87
C LEU A 37 -9.11 -26.07 -3.25
N GLY A 38 -9.50 -27.31 -2.95
CA GLY A 38 -8.64 -28.49 -3.14
C GLY A 38 -7.47 -28.51 -2.14
N THR A 39 -6.31 -29.02 -2.58
CA THR A 39 -5.09 -29.10 -1.76
C THR A 39 -4.53 -27.70 -1.47
N ARG A 40 -4.36 -27.40 -0.19
CA ARG A 40 -3.87 -26.09 0.29
C ARG A 40 -2.45 -26.21 0.84
N SER A 41 -1.73 -25.10 0.85
CA SER A 41 -0.42 -25.04 1.51
C SER A 41 -0.61 -24.73 3.01
N PHE A 42 -0.50 -25.75 3.85
CA PHE A 42 -0.66 -25.59 5.31
C PHE A 42 0.30 -24.58 5.95
N PRO A 43 1.59 -24.50 5.55
CA PRO A 43 2.51 -23.53 6.16
C PRO A 43 2.08 -22.07 5.97
N ILE A 44 1.50 -21.72 4.80
CA ILE A 44 1.06 -20.35 4.56
C ILE A 44 -0.18 -20.00 5.38
N GLU A 45 -1.07 -20.97 5.63
CA GLU A 45 -2.28 -20.79 6.44
C GLU A 45 -1.91 -20.61 7.91
N GLN A 46 -1.02 -21.44 8.45
CA GLN A 46 -0.53 -21.30 9.83
C GLN A 46 0.16 -19.95 10.04
N GLY A 47 0.92 -19.49 9.03
CA GLY A 47 1.56 -18.17 9.07
C GLY A 47 0.60 -16.98 9.13
N ILE A 48 -0.70 -17.15 8.86
CA ILE A 48 -1.70 -16.09 9.04
C ILE A 48 -1.86 -15.77 10.53
N GLY A 49 -1.91 -16.79 11.39
CA GLY A 49 -2.03 -16.62 12.84
C GLY A 49 -0.90 -15.77 13.42
N GLU A 50 0.34 -16.10 13.05
CA GLU A 50 1.52 -15.33 13.47
C GLU A 50 1.52 -13.89 12.94
N ALA A 51 1.08 -13.67 11.70
CA ALA A 51 0.95 -12.32 11.15
C ALA A 51 -0.10 -11.48 11.91
N ILE A 52 -1.21 -12.09 12.33
CA ILE A 52 -2.24 -11.45 13.16
C ILE A 52 -1.68 -11.14 14.55
N ASN A 53 -0.98 -12.08 15.18
CA ASN A 53 -0.35 -11.89 16.48
C ASN A 53 0.64 -10.71 16.45
N PHE A 54 1.50 -10.65 15.43
CA PHE A 54 2.41 -9.53 15.24
C PHE A 54 1.67 -8.20 15.02
N HIS A 55 0.60 -8.19 14.21
CA HIS A 55 -0.24 -7.00 14.01
C HIS A 55 -0.88 -6.52 15.31
N ASN A 56 -1.43 -7.43 16.12
CA ASN A 56 -2.05 -7.14 17.40
C ASN A 56 -1.03 -6.67 18.44
N GLY A 57 0.19 -7.25 18.45
CA GLY A 57 1.28 -6.82 19.32
C GLY A 57 1.72 -5.38 19.07
N ILE A 58 1.63 -4.88 17.83
CA ILE A 58 1.83 -3.46 17.51
C ILE A 58 0.59 -2.64 17.86
N GLY A 59 -0.59 -3.16 17.55
CA GLY A 59 -1.89 -2.48 17.64
C GLY A 59 -2.24 -1.73 16.34
N SER A 60 -3.46 -1.94 15.85
CA SER A 60 -3.95 -1.38 14.57
C SER A 60 -3.88 0.15 14.53
N LYS A 61 -4.39 0.82 15.58
CA LYS A 61 -4.38 2.28 15.71
C LYS A 61 -2.96 2.86 15.71
N ARG A 62 -2.05 2.27 16.48
CA ARG A 62 -0.64 2.70 16.57
C ARG A 62 0.07 2.55 15.22
N LYS A 63 -0.17 1.43 14.53
CA LYS A 63 0.35 1.19 13.18
C LYS A 63 -0.15 2.25 12.21
N GLU A 64 -1.45 2.53 12.20
CA GLU A 64 -2.08 3.53 11.35
C GLU A 64 -1.51 4.93 11.59
N GLU A 65 -1.42 5.37 12.84
CA GLU A 65 -0.86 6.67 13.22
C GLU A 65 0.59 6.81 12.76
N ARG A 66 1.41 5.77 12.94
CA ARG A 66 2.83 5.76 12.53
C ARG A 66 3.00 5.90 11.01
N ILE A 67 2.31 5.08 10.22
CA ILE A 67 2.47 5.09 8.76
C ILE A 67 1.86 6.37 8.14
N ARG A 68 0.78 6.89 8.72
CA ARG A 68 0.19 8.18 8.36
C ARG A 68 1.13 9.34 8.68
N TYR A 69 1.75 9.32 9.86
CA TYR A 69 2.78 10.28 10.25
C TYR A 69 3.94 10.29 9.26
N LEU A 70 4.47 9.12 8.90
CA LEU A 70 5.55 8.99 7.92
C LEU A 70 5.16 9.55 6.55
N LYS A 71 3.97 9.18 6.04
CA LYS A 71 3.47 9.72 4.78
C LYS A 71 3.36 11.25 4.82
N ASN A 72 2.73 11.79 5.86
CA ASN A 72 2.53 13.22 6.00
C ASN A 72 3.86 13.97 6.15
N TYR A 73 4.83 13.39 6.86
CA TYR A 73 6.14 14.00 7.09
C TYR A 73 6.85 14.37 5.78
N TRP A 74 6.92 13.43 4.82
CA TRP A 74 7.58 13.71 3.55
C TRP A 74 6.67 14.48 2.60
N ALA A 75 5.38 14.15 2.53
CA ALA A 75 4.48 14.76 1.55
C ALA A 75 4.24 16.25 1.84
N SER A 76 4.15 16.65 3.12
CA SER A 76 3.99 18.06 3.49
C SER A 76 5.23 18.91 3.23
N ARG A 77 6.40 18.28 3.13
CA ARG A 77 7.66 18.94 2.74
C ARG A 77 7.82 18.96 1.23
N ALA A 78 7.55 17.83 0.58
CA ALA A 78 7.66 17.68 -0.86
C ALA A 78 6.74 18.65 -1.62
N ILE A 79 5.53 18.94 -1.11
CA ILE A 79 4.61 19.91 -1.73
C ILE A 79 5.17 21.36 -1.76
N GLN A 80 6.16 21.67 -0.92
CA GLN A 80 6.80 22.99 -0.89
C GLN A 80 7.92 23.11 -1.93
N ILE A 81 8.34 22.02 -2.56
CA ILE A 81 9.42 22.01 -3.55
C ILE A 81 8.84 22.47 -4.89
N PRO A 82 9.40 23.52 -5.53
CA PRO A 82 8.96 23.98 -6.84
C PRO A 82 8.95 22.85 -7.88
N GLY A 83 7.85 22.72 -8.62
CA GLY A 83 7.68 21.69 -9.64
C GLY A 83 7.24 20.32 -9.12
N VAL A 84 7.27 20.06 -7.81
CA VAL A 84 6.76 18.81 -7.23
C VAL A 84 5.24 18.91 -7.03
N LYS A 85 4.52 17.85 -7.38
CA LYS A 85 3.07 17.72 -7.20
C LYS A 85 2.73 16.47 -6.41
N ILE A 86 1.87 16.64 -5.41
CA ILE A 86 1.33 15.55 -4.59
C ILE A 86 -0.09 15.23 -5.06
N HIS A 87 -0.34 13.95 -5.36
CA HIS A 87 -1.60 13.45 -5.94
C HIS A 87 -2.55 12.85 -4.91
N THR A 88 -2.22 12.94 -3.62
CA THR A 88 -3.00 12.31 -2.56
C THR A 88 -3.31 13.33 -1.47
N SER A 89 -4.55 13.30 -0.96
CA SER A 89 -4.97 14.19 0.12
C SER A 89 -4.07 14.04 1.35
N LEU A 90 -3.78 15.14 2.04
CA LEU A 90 -3.13 15.10 3.35
C LEU A 90 -4.14 15.01 4.50
N LYS A 91 -5.45 15.15 4.20
CA LYS A 91 -6.49 15.10 5.22
C LYS A 91 -6.65 13.67 5.75
N PRO A 92 -6.78 13.50 7.08
CA PRO A 92 -6.95 12.19 7.69
C PRO A 92 -8.12 11.35 7.16
N ALA A 93 -9.22 12.00 6.78
CA ALA A 93 -10.43 11.31 6.32
C ALA A 93 -10.29 10.67 4.91
N PHE A 94 -9.30 11.10 4.12
CA PHE A 94 -9.20 10.73 2.69
C PHE A 94 -7.89 10.03 2.33
N SER A 95 -7.03 9.73 3.31
CA SER A 95 -5.73 9.09 3.05
C SER A 95 -5.14 8.40 4.29
N CYS A 96 -4.21 7.47 4.06
CA CYS A 96 -3.38 6.86 5.10
C CYS A 96 -1.91 6.77 4.65
N ALA A 97 -1.36 5.59 4.39
CA ALA A 97 0.08 5.39 4.19
C ALA A 97 0.60 5.68 2.77
N ILE A 98 -0.24 5.50 1.75
CA ILE A 98 0.16 5.63 0.35
C ILE A 98 0.02 7.08 -0.13
N CYS A 99 0.97 7.55 -0.93
CA CYS A 99 0.88 8.86 -1.56
C CYS A 99 1.63 8.89 -2.90
N GLY A 100 0.98 9.47 -3.91
CA GLY A 100 1.54 9.67 -5.25
C GLY A 100 2.26 11.01 -5.38
N VAL A 101 3.42 11.02 -6.05
CA VAL A 101 4.21 12.22 -6.33
C VAL A 101 4.64 12.26 -7.80
N SER A 102 4.68 13.45 -8.39
CA SER A 102 5.29 13.69 -9.70
C SER A 102 6.12 14.97 -9.66
N ILE A 103 7.04 15.13 -10.62
CA ILE A 103 7.84 16.35 -10.79
C ILE A 103 7.61 16.86 -12.20
N ASN A 104 7.33 18.15 -12.36
CA ASN A 104 7.17 18.79 -13.67
C ASN A 104 8.44 18.56 -14.51
N GLY A 105 8.28 18.24 -15.80
CA GLY A 105 9.42 17.98 -16.70
C GLY A 105 10.15 16.66 -16.45
N VAL A 106 9.67 15.82 -15.51
CA VAL A 106 10.22 14.48 -15.26
C VAL A 106 9.12 13.45 -15.45
N THR A 107 9.35 12.49 -16.35
CA THR A 107 8.43 11.37 -16.52
C THR A 107 8.43 10.48 -15.27
N THR A 108 7.34 9.76 -15.04
CA THR A 108 7.22 8.83 -13.90
C THR A 108 8.31 7.75 -13.92
N THR A 109 8.68 7.28 -15.11
CA THR A 109 9.74 6.28 -15.31
C THR A 109 11.12 6.86 -14.99
N GLU A 110 11.43 8.08 -15.43
CA GLU A 110 12.68 8.75 -15.07
C GLU A 110 12.78 9.02 -13.57
N LEU A 111 11.68 9.43 -12.93
CA LEU A 111 11.65 9.69 -11.50
C LEU A 111 11.89 8.42 -10.69
N ASP A 112 11.20 7.33 -11.03
CA ASP A 112 11.37 6.01 -10.40
C ASP A 112 12.82 5.50 -10.57
N ALA A 113 13.34 5.55 -11.80
CA ALA A 113 14.72 5.17 -12.09
C ALA A 113 15.74 6.04 -11.34
N ALA A 114 15.52 7.35 -11.24
CA ALA A 114 16.41 8.26 -10.50
C ALA A 114 16.41 7.95 -9.00
N LEU A 115 15.23 7.77 -8.41
CA LEU A 115 15.06 7.41 -7.00
C LEU A 115 15.76 6.08 -6.67
N PHE A 116 15.60 5.07 -7.52
CA PHE A 116 16.25 3.78 -7.30
C PHE A 116 17.75 3.83 -7.58
N ASN A 117 18.19 4.28 -8.76
CA ASN A 117 19.59 4.15 -9.16
C ASN A 117 20.52 5.00 -8.30
N LYS A 118 20.15 6.25 -8.03
CA LYS A 118 20.99 7.23 -7.30
C LYS A 118 20.78 7.17 -5.79
N TYR A 119 19.53 7.04 -5.35
CA TYR A 119 19.20 7.14 -3.93
C TYR A 119 18.85 5.79 -3.30
N LYS A 120 18.78 4.70 -4.05
CA LYS A 120 18.38 3.36 -3.55
C LYS A 120 17.00 3.38 -2.87
N ILE A 121 16.10 4.22 -3.37
CA ILE A 121 14.71 4.29 -2.92
C ILE A 121 13.88 3.44 -3.88
N HIS A 122 13.35 2.32 -3.39
CA HIS A 122 12.47 1.47 -4.16
C HIS A 122 11.03 1.97 -4.07
N CYS A 123 10.42 2.25 -5.23
CA CYS A 123 9.05 2.71 -5.34
C CYS A 123 8.35 2.02 -6.52
N THR A 124 7.13 2.47 -6.82
CA THR A 124 6.37 1.93 -7.96
C THR A 124 5.93 3.09 -8.83
N ASN A 125 6.35 3.09 -10.09
CA ASN A 125 5.79 3.98 -11.09
C ASN A 125 4.36 3.54 -11.46
N ILE A 126 3.44 4.50 -11.57
CA ILE A 126 2.07 4.26 -12.06
C ILE A 126 1.80 5.20 -13.22
N VAL A 127 1.49 4.59 -14.36
CA VAL A 127 0.95 5.24 -15.54
C VAL A 127 -0.33 4.49 -15.89
N TRP A 128 -1.47 5.02 -15.45
CA TRP A 128 -2.78 4.42 -15.69
C TRP A 128 -3.81 5.53 -15.93
N GLU A 129 -4.43 5.55 -17.11
CA GLU A 129 -5.39 6.58 -17.52
C GLU A 129 -4.86 8.01 -17.25
N ASN A 130 -5.51 8.76 -16.36
CA ASN A 130 -5.15 10.12 -15.97
C ASN A 130 -4.15 10.17 -14.78
N ILE A 131 -3.72 9.03 -14.24
CA ILE A 131 -2.80 8.94 -13.12
C ILE A 131 -1.38 8.71 -13.64
N LYS A 132 -0.53 9.72 -13.45
CA LYS A 132 0.91 9.68 -13.75
C LYS A 132 1.68 10.10 -12.49
N ALA A 133 2.03 9.13 -11.65
CA ALA A 133 2.73 9.38 -10.40
C ALA A 133 3.64 8.23 -10.02
N VAL A 134 4.71 8.53 -9.28
CA VAL A 134 5.44 7.54 -8.50
C VAL A 134 4.73 7.38 -7.16
N ARG A 135 4.37 6.14 -6.79
CA ARG A 135 3.76 5.84 -5.50
C ARG A 135 4.82 5.53 -4.46
N ILE A 136 4.73 6.25 -3.35
CA ILE A 136 5.54 6.02 -2.16
C ILE A 136 4.63 5.50 -1.05
N THR A 137 5.02 4.41 -0.41
CA THR A 137 4.25 3.81 0.71
C THR A 137 5.20 3.39 1.83
N PRO A 138 5.45 4.26 2.82
CA PRO A 138 6.17 3.88 4.02
C PRO A 138 5.42 2.79 4.80
N HIS A 139 6.15 1.98 5.55
CA HIS A 139 5.57 0.99 6.46
C HIS A 139 6.16 1.16 7.87
N VAL A 140 5.75 0.34 8.83
CA VAL A 140 6.15 0.50 10.25
C VAL A 140 7.66 0.41 10.47
N TYR A 141 8.37 -0.30 9.60
CA TYR A 141 9.83 -0.46 9.65
C TYR A 141 10.58 0.68 8.93
N THR A 142 9.87 1.59 8.25
CA THR A 142 10.51 2.74 7.59
C THR A 142 10.94 3.76 8.66
N SER A 143 12.20 4.18 8.58
CA SER A 143 12.78 5.16 9.50
C SER A 143 12.43 6.59 9.09
N ILE A 144 12.64 7.56 10.00
CA ILE A 144 12.48 8.97 9.65
C ILE A 144 13.58 9.43 8.69
N GLN A 145 14.77 8.87 8.83
CA GLN A 145 15.92 9.13 7.98
C GLN A 145 15.65 8.71 6.53
N ASP A 146 14.94 7.60 6.31
CA ASP A 146 14.55 7.15 4.97
C ASP A 146 13.62 8.16 4.29
N VAL A 147 12.60 8.66 5.01
CA VAL A 147 11.68 9.65 4.44
C VAL A 147 12.32 11.04 4.31
N GLN A 148 13.31 11.38 5.13
CA GLN A 148 14.15 12.57 4.94
C GLN A 148 15.03 12.45 3.70
N LYS A 149 15.62 11.28 3.45
CA LYS A 149 16.37 10.99 2.23
C LYS A 149 15.50 11.11 0.99
N LEU A 150 14.24 10.67 1.05
CA LEU A 150 13.26 10.87 -0.02
C LEU A 150 13.03 12.36 -0.31
N VAL A 151 12.79 13.19 0.72
CA VAL A 151 12.57 14.63 0.52
C VAL A 151 13.76 15.28 -0.18
N ARG A 152 14.99 15.00 0.29
CA ARG A 152 16.22 15.49 -0.34
C ARG A 152 16.35 15.04 -1.80
N ALA A 153 16.04 13.77 -2.08
CA ALA A 153 16.09 13.24 -3.44
C ALA A 153 15.09 13.97 -4.37
N LEU A 154 13.88 14.23 -3.91
CA LEU A 154 12.88 14.97 -4.69
C LEU A 154 13.33 16.41 -4.97
N GLU A 155 13.94 17.07 -4.00
CA GLU A 155 14.49 18.43 -4.13
C GLU A 155 15.64 18.50 -5.14
N GLU A 156 16.60 17.58 -5.04
CA GLU A 156 17.74 17.49 -5.97
C GLU A 156 17.32 17.13 -7.40
N ILE A 157 16.27 16.31 -7.56
CA ILE A 157 15.77 15.95 -8.89
C ILE A 157 14.98 17.12 -9.50
N ALA A 158 14.14 17.78 -8.70
CA ALA A 158 13.36 18.93 -9.15
C ALA A 158 14.26 20.10 -9.57
N SER A 159 15.27 20.44 -8.77
CA SER A 159 16.21 21.54 -9.04
C SER A 159 17.04 21.36 -10.32
N LYS A 160 17.35 20.12 -10.73
CA LYS A 160 18.10 19.83 -11.97
C LYS A 160 17.27 19.98 -13.25
N LYS A 161 15.95 20.11 -13.11
CA LYS A 161 14.97 20.13 -14.21
C LYS A 161 14.10 21.40 -14.19
N ALA A 162 14.32 22.28 -13.22
CA ALA A 162 13.72 23.61 -13.10
C ALA A 162 14.41 24.61 -14.02
#